data_AF-A0A7C8KU57-F1
#
_entry.id   AF-A0A7C8KU57-F1
#
_cell.length_a   1.000
_cell.length_b   1.000
_cell.length_c   1.000
_cell.angle_alpha   90.00
_cell.angle_beta   90.00
_cell.angle_gamma   90.00
#
_symmetry.space_group_name_H-M   'P 1'
#
loop_
_entity.id
_entity.type
_entity.pdbx_description
1 polymer ?
#
loop_
_entity_poly.entity_id
_entity_poly.type
_entity_poly.pdbx_seq_one_letter_code
_entity_poly.pdbx_strand_id
1 'polypeptide(L)'
;MTFPLFFYNLHLPDEVRIFEVPNSGVRRFDHNCIVFDVEIQGAVLRHYSFKDRWFEINVSLTKDGNFRTEEHHHISWCFNCDISTPHLEIVNNIYNADLFLDVLVEPDGKTYAVIDENDFEWGIANDFLSKELENGAKKGLDDLLSIIETEGLINFLNHYYPLHSFGDIPVQPKMNKVSLSNVEQYKKIKDFSYLY
;
A
#
# COMPACT_ATOMS: atom_id res chain seq x y z
N MET A 1 -9.45 -23.71 10.95
CA MET A 1 -9.05 -22.44 11.59
C MET A 1 -8.29 -21.66 10.54
N THR A 2 -8.86 -20.56 10.06
CA THR A 2 -8.12 -19.59 9.24
C THR A 2 -7.34 -18.70 10.21
N PHE A 3 -6.02 -18.70 10.08
CA PHE A 3 -5.15 -17.81 10.86
C PHE A 3 -5.31 -16.38 10.35
N PRO A 4 -5.10 -15.35 11.19
CA PRO A 4 -5.09 -13.98 10.69
C PRO A 4 -3.98 -13.79 9.66
N LEU A 5 -4.23 -12.88 8.71
CA LEU A 5 -3.24 -12.42 7.73
C LEU A 5 -2.34 -11.38 8.41
N PHE A 6 -1.03 -11.48 8.25
CA PHE A 6 -0.11 -10.43 8.70
C PHE A 6 0.52 -9.73 7.51
N PHE A 7 0.46 -8.40 7.52
CA PHE A 7 1.08 -7.55 6.52
C PHE A 7 2.32 -6.91 7.12
N TYR A 8 3.48 -7.25 6.58
CA TYR A 8 4.78 -6.72 6.93
C TYR A 8 5.14 -5.69 5.86
N ASN A 9 5.36 -4.46 6.31
CA ASN A 9 5.72 -3.34 5.45
C ASN A 9 7.03 -2.75 5.97
N LEU A 10 8.09 -2.89 5.17
CA LEU A 10 9.42 -2.39 5.49
C LEU A 10 9.50 -0.92 5.11
N HIS A 11 9.66 -0.07 6.10
CA HIS A 11 10.10 1.32 5.94
C HIS A 11 11.60 1.38 6.15
N LEU A 12 12.31 1.70 5.07
CA LEU A 12 13.75 1.83 5.11
C LEU A 12 14.16 3.03 6.00
N PRO A 13 15.30 2.93 6.71
CA PRO A 13 16.29 1.86 6.59
C PRO A 13 16.06 0.63 7.48
N ASP A 14 15.27 0.71 8.56
CA ASP A 14 15.29 -0.32 9.60
C ASP A 14 13.97 -0.61 10.33
N GLU A 15 12.87 0.04 9.96
CA GLU A 15 11.57 -0.16 10.62
C GLU A 15 10.69 -1.11 9.80
N VAL A 16 10.17 -2.16 10.44
CA VAL A 16 9.10 -2.99 9.86
C VAL A 16 7.82 -2.74 10.64
N ARG A 17 6.80 -2.26 9.93
CA ARG A 17 5.43 -2.13 10.43
C ARG A 17 4.68 -3.43 10.15
N ILE A 18 4.05 -3.97 11.20
CA ILE A 18 3.31 -5.22 11.13
C ILE A 18 1.86 -4.93 11.46
N PHE A 19 0.99 -5.19 10.48
CA PHE A 19 -0.45 -5.08 10.61
C PHE A 19 -1.06 -6.48 10.68
N GLU A 20 -1.82 -6.75 11.73
CA GLU A 20 -2.70 -7.92 11.76
C GLU A 20 -4.01 -7.53 11.06
N VAL A 21 -4.40 -8.33 10.06
CA VAL A 21 -5.66 -8.16 9.33
C VAL A 21 -6.60 -9.28 9.76
N PRO A 22 -7.68 -8.96 10.50
CA PRO A 22 -8.66 -9.96 10.88
C PRO A 22 -9.30 -10.56 9.61
N ASN A 23 -9.51 -11.88 9.60
CA ASN A 23 -10.05 -12.58 8.43
C ASN A 23 -11.41 -12.05 7.97
N SER A 24 -12.22 -11.53 8.89
CA SER A 24 -13.50 -10.89 8.56
C SER A 24 -13.35 -9.58 7.78
N GLY A 25 -12.18 -8.95 7.80
CA GLY A 25 -11.86 -7.75 7.02
C GLY A 25 -11.32 -8.04 5.63
N VAL A 26 -10.83 -9.25 5.36
CA VAL A 26 -10.31 -9.63 4.04
C VAL A 26 -11.46 -9.73 3.03
N ARG A 27 -11.36 -8.98 1.94
CA ARG A 27 -12.35 -8.90 0.85
C ARG A 27 -11.95 -9.69 -0.37
N ARG A 28 -10.66 -9.68 -0.67
CA ARG A 28 -10.08 -10.41 -1.78
C ARG A 28 -8.67 -10.85 -1.39
N PHE A 29 -8.35 -12.10 -1.70
CA PHE A 29 -7.01 -12.64 -1.57
C PHE A 29 -6.81 -13.70 -2.64
N ASP A 30 -6.12 -13.36 -3.72
CA ASP A 30 -5.85 -14.26 -4.83
C ASP A 30 -4.45 -14.05 -5.44
N HIS A 31 -4.24 -14.57 -6.65
CA HIS A 31 -2.96 -14.50 -7.35
C HIS A 31 -2.63 -13.11 -7.93
N ASN A 32 -3.53 -12.14 -7.85
CA ASN A 32 -3.33 -10.79 -8.38
C ASN A 32 -3.20 -9.76 -7.26
N CYS A 33 -4.11 -9.79 -6.30
CA CYS A 33 -4.14 -8.77 -5.25
C CYS A 33 -4.70 -9.27 -3.92
N ILE A 34 -4.48 -8.43 -2.92
CA ILE A 34 -5.08 -8.50 -1.60
C ILE A 34 -5.85 -7.22 -1.38
N VAL A 35 -7.10 -7.36 -0.96
CA VAL A 35 -7.96 -6.26 -0.56
C VAL A 35 -8.54 -6.55 0.81
N PHE A 36 -8.42 -5.61 1.74
CA PHE A 36 -9.05 -5.71 3.04
C PHE A 36 -9.60 -4.37 3.53
N ASP A 37 -10.61 -4.45 4.38
CA ASP A 37 -11.21 -3.31 5.08
C ASP A 37 -10.94 -3.43 6.57
N VAL A 38 -10.55 -2.33 7.19
CA VAL A 38 -10.41 -2.21 8.64
C VAL A 38 -10.92 -0.85 9.13
N GLU A 39 -11.45 -0.81 10.36
CA GLU A 39 -11.80 0.45 11.00
C GLU A 39 -10.58 1.04 11.74
N ILE A 40 -10.23 2.29 11.41
CA ILE A 40 -9.16 3.06 12.03
C ILE A 40 -9.72 4.43 12.40
N GLN A 41 -9.68 4.78 13.69
CA GLN A 41 -10.09 6.11 14.19
C GLN A 41 -11.48 6.56 13.68
N GLY A 42 -12.43 5.63 13.61
CA GLY A 42 -13.81 5.89 13.17
C GLY A 42 -14.01 6.00 11.65
N ALA A 43 -12.96 5.86 10.84
CA ALA A 43 -13.04 5.67 9.39
C ALA A 43 -12.82 4.21 9.00
N VAL A 44 -13.26 3.88 7.79
CA VAL A 44 -12.94 2.63 7.12
C VAL A 44 -11.72 2.90 6.24
N LEU A 45 -10.65 2.16 6.47
CA LEU A 45 -9.52 2.09 5.56
C LEU A 45 -9.70 0.86 4.68
N ARG A 46 -9.75 1.06 3.36
CA ARG A 46 -9.60 -0.02 2.40
C ARG A 46 -8.19 -0.03 1.83
N HIS A 47 -7.52 -1.17 1.94
CA HIS A 47 -6.17 -1.34 1.45
C HIS A 47 -6.16 -2.28 0.24
N TYR A 48 -5.40 -1.92 -0.79
CA TYR A 48 -5.12 -2.72 -1.98
C TYR A 48 -3.61 -2.94 -2.09
N SER A 49 -3.20 -4.20 -2.18
CA SER A 49 -1.81 -4.58 -2.44
C SER A 49 -1.73 -5.56 -3.60
N PHE A 50 -0.75 -5.40 -4.49
CA PHE A 50 -0.69 -6.10 -5.78
C PHE A 50 0.58 -6.95 -5.92
N LYS A 51 0.48 -8.10 -6.60
CA LYS A 51 1.62 -8.99 -6.84
C LYS A 51 2.52 -8.55 -7.99
N ASP A 52 2.01 -7.71 -8.88
CA ASP A 52 2.66 -7.31 -10.14
C ASP A 52 2.67 -5.78 -10.36
N ARG A 53 2.41 -4.99 -9.31
CA ARG A 53 2.48 -3.53 -9.33
C ARG A 53 3.39 -3.01 -8.24
N TRP A 54 4.11 -1.95 -8.56
CA TRP A 54 5.08 -1.30 -7.67
C TRP A 54 4.45 -0.16 -6.88
N PHE A 55 3.26 -0.41 -6.33
CA PHE A 55 2.53 0.50 -5.47
C PHE A 55 1.48 -0.28 -4.66
N GLU A 56 1.03 0.31 -3.56
CA GLU A 56 -0.17 -0.07 -2.82
C GLU A 56 -1.11 1.12 -2.70
N ILE A 57 -2.38 0.88 -2.43
CA ILE A 57 -3.39 1.95 -2.39
C ILE A 57 -4.24 1.80 -1.14
N ASN A 58 -4.28 2.86 -0.37
CA ASN A 58 -5.08 3.04 0.83
C ASN A 58 -6.19 4.06 0.53
N VAL A 59 -7.45 3.69 0.79
CA VAL A 59 -8.62 4.57 0.58
C VAL A 59 -9.34 4.81 1.88
N SER A 60 -9.50 6.09 2.23
CA SER A 60 -10.22 6.53 3.42
C SER A 60 -11.70 6.73 3.11
N LEU A 61 -12.55 5.97 3.79
CA LEU A 61 -14.00 5.96 3.62
C LEU A 61 -14.72 6.25 4.95
N THR A 62 -15.90 6.86 4.87
CA THR A 62 -16.85 6.89 5.99
C THR A 62 -17.55 5.53 6.13
N LYS A 63 -18.20 5.28 7.27
CA LYS A 63 -18.98 4.03 7.49
C LYS A 63 -20.16 3.88 6.53
N ASP A 64 -20.65 4.99 5.97
CA ASP A 64 -21.71 5.00 4.95
C ASP A 64 -21.14 4.83 3.53
N GLY A 65 -19.82 4.70 3.39
CA GLY A 65 -19.14 4.43 2.14
C GLY A 65 -18.86 5.65 1.26
N ASN A 66 -18.90 6.85 1.82
CA ASN A 66 -18.45 8.06 1.15
C ASN A 66 -16.94 8.23 1.32
N PHE A 67 -16.28 8.94 0.39
CA PHE A 67 -14.88 9.31 0.57
C PHE A 67 -14.72 10.23 1.79
N ARG A 68 -13.74 9.93 2.63
CA ARG A 68 -13.29 10.79 3.72
C ARG A 68 -11.98 11.43 3.27
N THR A 69 -11.96 12.74 3.14
CA THR A 69 -10.77 13.46 2.69
C THR A 69 -9.91 13.95 3.84
N GLU A 70 -8.63 14.13 3.56
CA GLU A 70 -7.65 14.84 4.36
C GLU A 70 -6.99 15.93 3.51
N GLU A 71 -6.51 16.99 4.15
CA GLU A 71 -5.90 18.13 3.46
C GLU A 71 -4.38 18.01 3.49
N HIS A 72 -3.73 18.08 2.33
CA HIS A 72 -2.28 18.17 2.23
C HIS A 72 -1.89 19.26 1.23
N HIS A 73 -1.32 20.36 1.71
CA HIS A 73 -1.02 21.55 0.91
C HIS A 73 -2.22 22.05 0.07
N HIS A 74 -2.28 21.69 -1.21
CA HIS A 74 -3.26 22.14 -2.19
C HIS A 74 -4.14 21.01 -2.73
N ILE A 75 -4.08 19.81 -2.13
CA ILE A 75 -4.89 18.65 -2.51
C ILE A 75 -5.77 18.19 -1.34
N SER A 76 -7.05 17.92 -1.63
CA SER A 76 -7.99 17.28 -0.70
C SER A 76 -8.13 15.81 -1.08
N TRP A 77 -7.32 14.96 -0.47
CA TRP A 77 -7.09 13.60 -0.93
C TRP A 77 -7.88 12.57 -0.11
N CYS A 78 -8.25 11.45 -0.73
CA CYS A 78 -8.82 10.29 -0.02
C CYS A 78 -8.18 8.96 -0.42
N PHE A 79 -7.32 8.98 -1.44
CA PHE A 79 -6.47 7.85 -1.80
C PHE A 79 -5.02 8.23 -1.47
N ASN A 80 -4.37 7.44 -0.60
CA ASN A 80 -2.93 7.44 -0.44
C ASN A 80 -2.38 6.27 -1.24
N CYS A 81 -1.52 6.55 -2.23
CA CYS A 81 -0.93 5.53 -3.08
C CYS A 81 0.57 5.46 -2.82
N ASP A 82 0.99 4.49 -2.02
CA ASP A 82 2.37 4.35 -1.59
C ASP A 82 3.18 3.57 -2.65
N ILE A 83 4.22 4.18 -3.22
CA ILE A 83 5.13 3.48 -4.13
C ILE A 83 5.92 2.47 -3.31
N SER A 84 5.76 1.20 -3.68
CA SER A 84 6.26 0.09 -2.89
C SER A 84 6.69 -1.06 -3.79
N THR A 85 7.40 -2.04 -3.23
CA THR A 85 7.64 -3.28 -3.96
C THR A 85 6.34 -4.07 -4.12
N PRO A 86 6.16 -4.84 -5.23
CA PRO A 86 5.08 -5.79 -5.34
C PRO A 86 5.09 -6.74 -4.16
N HIS A 87 3.92 -7.07 -3.63
CA HIS A 87 3.88 -7.85 -2.42
C HIS A 87 4.31 -9.29 -2.67
N LEU A 88 5.06 -9.83 -1.72
CA LEU A 88 5.43 -11.23 -1.64
C LEU A 88 4.55 -11.92 -0.60
N GLU A 89 3.92 -13.00 -1.02
CA GLU A 89 3.17 -13.88 -0.13
C GLU A 89 4.05 -15.07 0.30
N ILE A 90 4.23 -15.24 1.61
CA ILE A 90 4.87 -16.44 2.19
C ILE A 90 3.90 -17.02 3.23
N VAL A 91 3.26 -18.12 2.86
CA VAL A 91 2.22 -18.77 3.67
C VAL A 91 1.04 -17.82 3.90
N ASN A 92 0.89 -17.23 5.09
CA ASN A 92 -0.19 -16.29 5.43
C ASN A 92 0.37 -14.91 5.82
N ASN A 93 1.56 -14.59 5.34
CA ASN A 93 2.23 -13.34 5.61
C ASN A 93 2.53 -12.64 4.29
N ILE A 94 2.26 -11.36 4.25
CA ILE A 94 2.49 -10.49 3.10
C ILE A 94 3.65 -9.58 3.43
N TYR A 95 4.55 -9.40 2.48
CA TYR A 95 5.75 -8.58 2.65
C TYR A 95 5.87 -7.62 1.48
N ASN A 96 6.08 -6.35 1.77
CA ASN A 96 6.57 -5.37 0.79
C ASN A 96 7.53 -4.38 1.45
N ALA A 97 8.09 -3.49 0.66
CA ALA A 97 8.88 -2.37 1.14
C ALA A 97 8.33 -1.08 0.56
N ASP A 98 8.19 -0.10 1.42
CA ASP A 98 7.96 1.30 1.09
C ASP A 98 9.22 1.85 0.39
N LEU A 99 9.01 2.61 -0.69
CA LEU A 99 10.07 3.18 -1.51
C LEU A 99 10.06 4.71 -1.48
N PHE A 100 9.59 5.30 -0.37
CA PHE A 100 9.58 6.73 -0.04
C PHE A 100 8.69 7.65 -0.89
N LEU A 101 8.32 7.27 -2.11
CA LEU A 101 7.45 8.08 -2.96
C LEU A 101 5.99 7.76 -2.72
N ASP A 102 5.14 8.79 -2.65
CA ASP A 102 3.70 8.61 -2.57
C ASP A 102 2.97 9.49 -3.59
N VAL A 103 1.77 9.06 -3.95
CA VAL A 103 0.84 9.85 -4.76
C VAL A 103 -0.48 9.98 -4.01
N LEU A 104 -0.83 11.22 -3.67
CA LEU A 104 -2.12 11.55 -3.09
C LEU A 104 -3.11 11.83 -4.22
N VAL A 105 -4.33 11.27 -4.14
CA VAL A 105 -5.37 11.46 -5.17
C VAL A 105 -6.68 11.92 -4.54
N GLU A 106 -7.33 12.89 -5.18
CA GLU A 106 -8.62 13.44 -4.79
C GLU A 106 -9.80 12.46 -5.03
N PRO A 107 -10.98 12.72 -4.45
CA PRO A 107 -12.19 11.92 -4.66
C PRO A 107 -12.66 11.76 -6.11
N ASP A 108 -12.17 12.56 -7.05
CA ASP A 108 -12.46 12.40 -8.48
C ASP A 108 -11.65 11.25 -9.12
N GLY A 109 -10.65 10.72 -8.41
CA GLY A 109 -9.74 9.68 -8.86
C GLY A 109 -8.81 10.10 -10.00
N LYS A 110 -8.62 11.40 -10.22
CA LYS A 110 -7.91 11.99 -11.37
C LYS A 110 -7.00 13.15 -11.00
N THR A 111 -7.39 13.97 -10.04
CA THR A 111 -6.57 15.07 -9.53
C THR A 111 -5.60 14.51 -8.50
N TYR A 112 -4.30 14.69 -8.71
CA TYR A 112 -3.27 14.07 -7.87
C TYR A 112 -2.09 15.01 -7.59
N ALA A 113 -1.32 14.66 -6.55
CA ALA A 113 -0.04 15.26 -6.20
C ALA A 113 0.96 14.16 -5.88
N VAL A 114 2.14 14.21 -6.50
CA VAL A 114 3.29 13.39 -6.09
C VAL A 114 3.95 14.08 -4.90
N ILE A 115 4.25 13.32 -3.85
CA ILE A 115 4.87 13.81 -2.62
C ILE A 115 6.12 12.98 -2.27
N ASP A 116 6.86 13.46 -1.28
CA ASP A 116 8.02 12.78 -0.69
C ASP A 116 9.16 12.46 -1.67
N GLU A 117 9.22 13.19 -2.79
CA GLU A 117 10.33 13.17 -3.75
C GLU A 117 11.69 13.45 -3.08
N ASN A 118 11.73 14.33 -2.07
CA ASN A 118 12.96 14.60 -1.32
C ASN A 118 13.41 13.40 -0.47
N ASP A 119 12.46 12.64 0.08
CA ASP A 119 12.76 11.47 0.91
C ASP A 119 13.23 10.30 0.02
N PHE A 120 12.68 10.18 -1.19
CA PHE A 120 13.18 9.28 -2.21
C PHE A 120 14.62 9.59 -2.64
N GLU A 121 14.91 10.85 -2.98
CA GLU A 121 16.26 11.27 -3.33
C GLU A 121 17.23 11.11 -2.15
N TRP A 122 16.78 11.35 -0.92
CA TRP A 122 17.55 11.06 0.28
C TRP A 122 17.82 9.55 0.44
N GLY A 123 16.83 8.68 0.20
CA GLY A 123 16.96 7.24 0.23
C GLY A 123 17.99 6.71 -0.77
N ILE A 124 18.03 7.29 -1.97
CA ILE A 124 19.06 7.00 -2.98
C ILE A 124 20.44 7.48 -2.52
N ALA A 125 20.54 8.73 -2.05
CA ALA A 125 21.81 9.34 -1.66
C ALA A 125 22.49 8.63 -0.46
N ASN A 126 21.72 7.89 0.34
CA ASN A 126 22.21 7.13 1.48
C ASN A 126 22.29 5.61 1.24
N ASP A 127 22.20 5.16 -0.02
CA ASP A 127 22.26 3.75 -0.42
C ASP A 127 21.20 2.86 0.27
N PHE A 128 20.07 3.44 0.70
CA PHE A 128 18.94 2.65 1.23
C PHE A 128 18.13 2.00 0.12
N LEU A 129 18.11 2.62 -1.06
CA LEU A 129 17.55 2.04 -2.27
C LEU A 129 18.67 1.52 -3.16
N SER A 130 18.63 0.21 -3.48
CA SER A 130 19.47 -0.33 -4.55
C SER A 130 19.03 0.25 -5.90
N LYS A 131 19.84 0.05 -6.94
CA LYS A 131 19.50 0.55 -8.28
C LYS A 131 18.21 -0.09 -8.82
N GLU A 132 17.97 -1.33 -8.46
CA GLU A 132 16.77 -2.09 -8.82
C GLU A 132 15.53 -1.50 -8.15
N LEU A 133 15.61 -1.18 -6.85
CA LEU A 133 14.52 -0.53 -6.12
C LEU A 133 14.23 0.87 -6.64
N GLU A 134 15.26 1.66 -6.95
CA GLU A 134 15.11 2.96 -7.59
C GLU A 134 14.36 2.85 -8.94
N ASN A 135 14.80 1.91 -9.79
CA ASN A 135 14.16 1.69 -11.10
C ASN A 135 12.72 1.19 -10.94
N GLY A 136 12.48 0.32 -9.97
CA GLY A 136 11.16 -0.20 -9.65
C GLY A 136 10.21 0.89 -9.15
N ALA A 137 10.66 1.76 -8.26
CA ALA A 137 9.91 2.92 -7.78
C ALA A 137 9.52 3.86 -8.94
N LYS A 138 10.48 4.21 -9.81
CA LYS A 138 10.22 5.03 -10.99
C LYS A 138 9.20 4.40 -11.94
N LYS A 139 9.34 3.11 -12.20
CA LYS A 139 8.37 2.36 -13.01
C LYS A 139 6.99 2.32 -12.35
N GLY A 140 6.92 2.13 -11.04
CA GLY A 140 5.68 2.11 -10.26
C GLY A 140 4.96 3.45 -10.32
N LEU A 141 5.71 4.54 -10.16
CA LEU A 141 5.19 5.90 -10.29
C LEU A 141 4.65 6.14 -11.70
N ASP A 142 5.43 5.87 -12.74
CA ASP A 142 4.99 6.05 -14.14
C ASP A 142 3.72 5.25 -14.46
N ASP A 143 3.65 4.00 -14.00
CA ASP A 143 2.48 3.13 -14.18
C ASP A 143 1.24 3.68 -13.46
N LEU A 144 1.38 4.09 -12.19
CA LEU A 144 0.29 4.65 -11.41
C LEU A 144 -0.24 5.96 -12.01
N LEU A 145 0.66 6.87 -12.41
CA LEU A 145 0.26 8.12 -13.06
C LEU A 145 -0.46 7.85 -14.38
N SER A 146 0.01 6.89 -15.17
CA SER A 146 -0.66 6.47 -16.40
C SER A 146 -2.08 5.95 -16.14
N ILE A 147 -2.28 5.14 -15.09
CA ILE A 147 -3.60 4.66 -14.66
C ILE A 147 -4.53 5.83 -14.30
N ILE A 148 -4.05 6.76 -13.47
CA ILE A 148 -4.83 7.92 -13.02
C ILE A 148 -5.25 8.79 -14.23
N GLU A 149 -4.34 9.02 -15.17
CA GLU A 149 -4.57 9.90 -16.32
C GLU A 149 -5.46 9.27 -17.40
N THR A 150 -5.34 7.96 -17.63
CA THR A 150 -6.00 7.28 -18.76
C THR A 150 -7.38 6.73 -18.41
N GLU A 151 -7.49 5.97 -17.31
CA GLU A 151 -8.75 5.33 -16.90
C GLU A 151 -9.36 5.96 -15.64
N GLY A 152 -8.54 6.59 -14.79
CA GLY A 152 -8.93 7.12 -13.48
C GLY A 152 -8.86 6.04 -12.40
N LEU A 153 -8.34 6.41 -11.23
CA LEU A 153 -8.03 5.49 -10.13
C LEU A 153 -9.25 4.71 -9.64
N ILE A 154 -10.42 5.36 -9.58
CA ILE A 154 -11.67 4.72 -9.16
C ILE A 154 -12.05 3.57 -10.09
N ASN A 155 -11.92 3.76 -11.40
CA ASN A 155 -12.24 2.72 -12.38
C ASN A 155 -11.25 1.57 -12.24
N PHE A 156 -9.96 1.86 -12.15
CA PHE A 156 -8.91 0.87 -11.91
C PHE A 156 -9.21 0.01 -10.67
N LEU A 157 -9.47 0.62 -9.52
CA LEU A 157 -9.72 -0.09 -8.26
C LEU A 157 -11.01 -0.94 -8.29
N ASN A 158 -12.06 -0.48 -8.97
CA ASN A 158 -13.30 -1.22 -9.11
C ASN A 158 -13.13 -2.55 -9.89
N HIS A 159 -12.11 -2.68 -10.74
CA HIS A 159 -11.76 -3.97 -11.36
C HIS A 159 -11.21 -4.98 -10.35
N TYR A 160 -10.58 -4.52 -9.27
CA TYR A 160 -10.06 -5.37 -8.21
C TYR A 160 -11.11 -5.66 -7.14
N TYR A 161 -11.76 -4.63 -6.60
CA TYR A 161 -12.86 -4.77 -5.64
C TYR A 161 -13.69 -3.48 -5.56
N PRO A 162 -15.04 -3.53 -5.66
CA PRO A 162 -15.87 -2.33 -5.72
C PRO A 162 -15.79 -1.45 -4.46
N LEU A 163 -15.53 -0.14 -4.62
CA LEU A 163 -15.32 0.81 -3.51
C LEU A 163 -16.49 0.91 -2.52
N HIS A 164 -17.73 0.71 -2.97
CA HIS A 164 -18.94 0.85 -2.13
C HIS A 164 -19.51 -0.50 -1.66
N SER A 165 -18.76 -1.59 -1.76
CA SER A 165 -19.15 -2.90 -1.23
C SER A 165 -18.56 -3.11 0.17
N PHE A 166 -19.40 -3.12 1.21
CA PHE A 166 -18.97 -3.33 2.60
C PHE A 166 -19.48 -4.67 3.14
N GLY A 167 -18.61 -5.37 3.88
CA GLY A 167 -18.97 -6.46 4.79
C GLY A 167 -18.72 -6.05 6.24
N ASP A 168 -18.49 -7.01 7.12
CA ASP A 168 -18.05 -6.73 8.49
C ASP A 168 -16.73 -5.96 8.48
N ILE A 169 -16.68 -4.81 9.15
CA ILE A 169 -15.49 -3.95 9.20
C ILE A 169 -14.87 -4.10 10.59
N PRO A 170 -13.88 -5.01 10.77
CA PRO A 170 -13.25 -5.17 12.07
C PRO A 170 -12.38 -3.95 12.39
N VAL A 171 -12.30 -3.60 13.67
CA VAL A 171 -11.33 -2.61 14.14
C VAL A 171 -9.92 -3.14 13.89
N GLN A 172 -9.05 -2.32 13.30
CA GLN A 172 -7.67 -2.72 13.09
C GLN A 172 -6.99 -2.95 14.45
N PRO A 173 -6.39 -4.14 14.68
CA PRO A 173 -5.49 -4.34 15.80
C PRO A 173 -4.36 -3.31 15.80
N LYS A 174 -3.82 -3.02 16.97
CA LYS A 174 -2.71 -2.07 17.08
C LYS A 174 -1.52 -2.54 16.24
N MET A 175 -1.06 -1.68 15.34
CA MET A 175 0.15 -1.90 14.56
C MET A 175 1.36 -2.10 15.46
N ASN A 176 2.17 -3.11 15.16
CA ASN A 176 3.44 -3.35 15.82
C ASN A 176 4.59 -2.79 14.97
N LYS A 177 5.60 -2.23 15.64
CA LYS A 177 6.85 -1.78 15.02
C LYS A 177 7.98 -2.65 15.54
N VAL A 178 8.77 -3.21 14.63
CA VAL A 178 9.96 -3.99 14.97
C VAL A 178 11.13 -3.55 14.10
N SER A 179 12.36 -3.75 14.57
CA SER A 179 13.53 -3.57 13.72
C SER A 179 13.56 -4.62 12.60
N LEU A 180 14.01 -4.24 11.41
CA LEU A 180 14.33 -5.14 10.29
C LEU A 180 15.18 -6.35 10.72
N SER A 181 16.08 -6.14 11.68
CA SER A 181 16.92 -7.22 12.24
C SER A 181 16.13 -8.36 12.89
N ASN A 182 14.87 -8.12 13.29
CA ASN A 182 13.98 -9.10 13.91
C ASN A 182 13.06 -9.83 12.92
N VAL A 183 13.12 -9.51 11.62
CA VAL A 183 12.26 -10.10 10.59
C VAL A 183 13.13 -10.88 9.59
N GLU A 184 13.34 -12.16 9.88
CA GLU A 184 14.22 -13.06 9.11
C GLU A 184 13.84 -13.16 7.63
N GLN A 185 12.56 -12.98 7.29
CA GLN A 185 12.07 -13.04 5.92
C GLN A 185 12.66 -11.92 5.06
N TYR A 186 12.80 -10.69 5.57
CA TYR A 186 13.45 -9.63 4.81
C TYR A 186 14.95 -9.87 4.59
N LYS A 187 15.63 -10.57 5.49
CA LYS A 187 17.02 -11.01 5.27
C LYS A 187 17.16 -11.98 4.10
N LYS A 188 16.07 -12.68 3.74
CA LYS A 188 16.00 -13.62 2.60
C LYS A 188 15.50 -12.95 1.33
N ILE A 189 14.75 -11.85 1.44
CA ILE A 189 14.28 -10.98 0.34
C ILE A 189 15.43 -10.07 -0.14
N LYS A 190 16.69 -10.50 0.02
CA LYS A 190 17.87 -9.64 0.23
C LYS A 190 18.18 -8.63 -0.87
N ASP A 191 17.53 -8.70 -2.03
CA ASP A 191 17.64 -7.73 -3.12
C ASP A 191 16.31 -7.57 -3.90
N PHE A 192 15.17 -8.04 -3.36
CA PHE A 192 13.92 -8.23 -4.13
C PHE A 192 14.13 -8.94 -5.49
N SER A 193 15.21 -9.71 -5.61
CA SER A 193 15.71 -10.29 -6.86
C SER A 193 14.80 -11.36 -7.46
N TYR A 194 13.72 -11.73 -6.78
CA TYR A 194 12.65 -12.60 -7.28
C TYR A 194 11.62 -11.86 -8.14
N LEU A 195 11.71 -10.53 -8.27
CA LEU A 195 10.81 -9.71 -9.10
C LEU A 195 11.17 -9.75 -10.60
N TYR A 196 12.07 -10.66 -11.03
CA TYR A 196 12.55 -10.81 -12.39
C TYR A 196 12.65 -12.29 -12.81
#